data_AF-A0A6V8E4L5-F1
#
_entry.id   AF-A0A6V8E4L5-F1
#
_cell.length_a   1.000
_cell.length_b   1.000
_cell.length_c   1.000
_cell.angle_alpha   90.00
_cell.angle_beta   90.00
_cell.angle_gamma   90.00
#
_symmetry.space_group_name_H-M   'P 1'
#
loop_
_entity.id
_entity.type
_entity.pdbx_description
1 polymer ?
#
loop_
_entity_poly.entity_id
_entity_poly.type
_entity_poly.pdbx_seq_one_letter_code
_entity_poly.pdbx_strand_id
1 'polypeptide(L)'
;MERGVTWQSALMWVIALVIVNALWLNVAGQTAPNEINTENQFQTHREIDISSVFGNNAPIPAELTTAFSSTSLDSANVSYAIKKDNKTVVASWSGDLNSDVPIWTGELEPGQYTIETVVEDGVLVEQDLLLQPFASVQPHGHVVLTLLLVALAWGEQGVRALLAKRSPSTKSIPTEKVPFKSKGFQQEQDSQDWEEGDSPWRDPIR
;
A
#
# COMPACT_ATOMS: atom_id res chain seq x y z
N MET A 1 37.05 11.65 -8.24
CA MET A 1 36.86 10.97 -6.94
C MET A 1 35.44 10.43 -6.91
N GLU A 2 35.28 9.14 -7.16
CA GLU A 2 34.00 8.44 -7.00
C GLU A 2 33.67 8.42 -5.51
N ARG A 3 32.66 9.18 -5.08
CA ARG A 3 32.08 8.98 -3.76
C ARG A 3 31.19 7.74 -3.86
N GLY A 4 31.75 6.60 -3.45
CA GLY A 4 30.99 5.36 -3.31
C GLY A 4 29.74 5.58 -2.44
N VAL A 5 28.70 4.81 -2.71
CA VAL A 5 27.45 4.80 -1.92
C VAL A 5 27.82 4.70 -0.44
N THR A 6 27.42 5.68 0.36
CA THR A 6 27.67 5.62 1.81
C THR A 6 26.83 4.50 2.40
N TRP A 7 27.37 3.79 3.40
CA TRP A 7 26.67 2.70 4.07
C TRP A 7 25.29 3.11 4.60
N GLN A 8 25.16 4.36 5.04
CA GLN A 8 23.89 4.96 5.47
C GLN A 8 22.87 5.06 4.33
N SER A 9 23.29 5.48 3.13
CA SER A 9 22.40 5.53 1.96
C SER A 9 21.96 4.14 1.51
N ALA A 10 22.85 3.15 1.54
CA ALA A 10 22.49 1.76 1.24
C ALA A 10 21.47 1.21 2.24
N LEU A 11 21.67 1.45 3.54
CA LEU A 11 20.75 1.03 4.59
C LEU A 11 19.36 1.66 4.44
N MET A 12 19.29 2.94 4.08
CA MET A 12 18.02 3.63 3.83
C MET A 12 17.23 3.00 2.69
N TRP A 13 17.89 2.60 1.59
CA TRP A 13 17.22 1.93 0.48
C TRP A 13 16.73 0.53 0.83
N VAL A 14 17.47 -0.21 1.67
CA VAL A 14 17.00 -1.50 2.20
C VAL A 14 15.76 -1.31 3.09
N ILE A 15 15.76 -0.30 3.96
CA ILE A 15 14.59 0.03 4.79
C ILE A 15 13.40 0.41 3.89
N ALA A 16 13.61 1.25 2.88
CA ALA A 16 12.57 1.62 1.93
C ALA A 16 12.01 0.40 1.20
N LEU A 17 12.86 -0.55 0.80
CA LEU A 17 12.44 -1.80 0.16
C LEU A 17 11.52 -2.61 1.06
N VAL A 18 11.88 -2.75 2.34
CA VAL A 18 11.07 -3.46 3.32
C VAL A 18 9.72 -2.76 3.51
N ILE A 19 9.72 -1.44 3.70
CA ILE A 19 8.49 -0.67 3.92
C ILE A 19 7.56 -0.78 2.71
N VAL A 20 8.06 -0.56 1.49
CA VAL A 20 7.25 -0.61 0.27
C VAL A 20 6.65 -2.00 0.07
N ASN A 21 7.42 -3.06 0.28
CA ASN A 21 6.91 -4.42 0.14
C ASN A 21 5.91 -4.79 1.26
N ALA A 22 6.11 -4.28 2.49
CA ALA A 22 5.16 -4.48 3.58
C ALA A 22 3.83 -3.75 3.33
N LEU A 23 3.88 -2.53 2.79
CA LEU A 23 2.69 -1.79 2.37
C LEU A 23 1.94 -2.54 1.26
N TRP A 24 2.66 -3.06 0.28
CA TRP A 24 2.05 -3.85 -0.79
C TRP A 24 1.39 -5.13 -0.26
N LEU A 25 2.05 -5.84 0.67
CA LEU A 25 1.47 -7.02 1.31
C LEU A 25 0.13 -6.69 2.00
N ASN A 26 0.05 -5.53 2.67
CA ASN A 26 -1.19 -5.09 3.30
C ASN A 26 -2.29 -4.79 2.28
N VAL A 27 -1.97 -4.05 1.21
CA VAL A 27 -2.93 -3.75 0.13
C VAL A 27 -3.41 -5.03 -0.57
N ALA A 28 -2.49 -5.95 -0.84
CA ALA A 28 -2.80 -7.20 -1.51
C ALA A 28 -3.75 -8.11 -0.70
N GLY A 29 -3.69 -8.03 0.64
CA GLY A 29 -4.55 -8.79 1.54
C GLY A 29 -5.94 -8.19 1.76
N GLN A 30 -6.24 -7.01 1.21
CA GLN A 30 -7.56 -6.38 1.40
C GLN A 30 -8.67 -7.14 0.69
N THR A 31 -9.84 -7.17 1.33
CA THR A 31 -11.07 -7.76 0.81
C THR A 31 -11.98 -6.68 0.23
N ALA A 32 -12.62 -6.99 -0.89
CA ALA A 32 -13.70 -6.23 -1.49
C ALA A 32 -15.03 -6.93 -1.17
N PRO A 33 -15.85 -6.39 -0.24
CA PRO A 33 -17.15 -6.96 0.09
C PRO A 33 -18.16 -6.68 -1.02
N ASN A 34 -18.92 -7.69 -1.41
CA ASN A 34 -20.06 -7.59 -2.30
C ASN A 34 -21.30 -8.11 -1.58
N GLU A 35 -22.26 -7.22 -1.35
CA GLU A 35 -23.52 -7.55 -0.70
C GLU A 35 -24.45 -8.27 -1.68
N ILE A 36 -24.72 -9.54 -1.41
CA ILE A 36 -25.45 -10.43 -2.31
C ILE A 36 -26.92 -10.50 -1.96
N ASN A 37 -27.27 -10.54 -0.68
CA ASN A 37 -28.64 -10.43 -0.24
C ASN A 37 -28.64 -9.79 1.15
N THR A 38 -29.65 -8.98 1.40
CA THR A 38 -29.96 -8.47 2.74
C THR A 38 -31.42 -8.71 3.04
N GLU A 39 -31.78 -8.63 4.31
CA GLU A 39 -33.15 -8.88 4.80
C GLU A 39 -34.20 -8.07 4.04
N ASN A 40 -33.85 -6.86 3.57
CA ASN A 40 -34.75 -5.96 2.84
C ASN A 40 -34.63 -6.07 1.30
N GLN A 41 -33.59 -6.71 0.78
CA GLN A 41 -33.28 -6.76 -0.66
C GLN A 41 -32.89 -8.16 -1.11
N PHE A 42 -33.80 -9.11 -0.93
CA PHE A 42 -33.63 -10.48 -1.38
C PHE A 42 -33.90 -10.64 -2.88
N GLN A 43 -33.02 -11.36 -3.56
CA GLN A 43 -33.22 -11.86 -4.92
C GLN A 43 -32.76 -13.31 -5.01
N THR A 44 -33.60 -14.17 -5.59
CA THR A 44 -33.27 -15.59 -5.80
C THR A 44 -32.06 -15.78 -6.69
N HIS A 45 -31.87 -14.92 -7.68
CA HIS A 45 -30.73 -14.97 -8.59
C HIS A 45 -30.07 -13.60 -8.59
N ARG A 46 -28.84 -13.51 -8.07
CA ARG A 46 -28.03 -12.30 -8.17
C ARG A 46 -26.83 -12.55 -9.06
N GLU A 47 -26.72 -11.73 -10.10
CA GLU A 47 -25.58 -11.73 -11.00
C GLU A 47 -24.45 -10.84 -10.48
N ILE A 48 -23.23 -11.32 -10.62
CA ILE A 48 -22.01 -10.65 -10.19
C ILE A 48 -21.00 -10.78 -11.33
N ASP A 49 -20.37 -9.68 -11.69
CA ASP A 49 -19.28 -9.68 -12.65
C ASP A 49 -17.95 -9.54 -11.92
N ILE A 50 -17.13 -10.58 -11.96
CA ILE A 50 -15.80 -10.59 -11.36
C ILE A 50 -14.81 -10.13 -12.42
N SER A 51 -14.38 -8.88 -12.31
CA SER A 51 -13.43 -8.27 -13.25
C SER A 51 -11.99 -8.75 -13.03
N SER A 52 -11.25 -8.87 -14.13
CA SER A 52 -9.79 -9.09 -14.10
C SER A 52 -9.06 -7.89 -13.49
N VAL A 53 -8.00 -8.14 -12.74
CA VAL A 53 -7.21 -7.08 -12.08
C VAL A 53 -5.92 -6.85 -12.87
N PHE A 54 -5.69 -5.63 -13.36
CA PHE A 54 -4.54 -5.28 -14.20
C PHE A 54 -4.35 -6.20 -15.43
N GLY A 55 -5.45 -6.73 -15.99
CA GLY A 55 -5.43 -7.68 -17.10
C GLY A 55 -4.95 -9.09 -16.74
N ASN A 56 -4.78 -9.39 -15.45
CA ASN A 56 -4.51 -10.73 -14.96
C ASN A 56 -5.82 -11.52 -14.82
N ASN A 57 -5.87 -12.69 -15.45
CA ASN A 57 -7.01 -13.61 -15.40
C ASN A 57 -6.81 -14.74 -14.36
N ALA A 58 -5.86 -14.58 -13.44
CA ALA A 58 -5.66 -15.55 -12.37
C ALA A 58 -6.89 -15.63 -11.45
N PRO A 59 -7.17 -16.80 -10.86
CA PRO A 59 -8.23 -16.96 -9.87
C PRO A 59 -8.06 -15.99 -8.68
N ILE A 60 -9.19 -15.48 -8.21
CA ILE A 60 -9.29 -14.54 -7.10
C ILE A 60 -9.83 -15.29 -5.88
N PRO A 61 -9.13 -15.29 -4.74
CA PRO A 61 -9.65 -15.87 -3.50
C PRO A 61 -10.97 -15.20 -3.10
N ALA A 62 -11.93 -16.02 -2.71
CA ALA A 62 -13.28 -15.63 -2.40
C ALA A 62 -13.80 -16.36 -1.15
N GLU A 63 -14.58 -15.65 -0.36
CA GLU A 63 -15.28 -16.16 0.81
C GLU A 63 -16.76 -15.75 0.74
N LEU A 64 -17.67 -16.72 0.85
CA LEU A 64 -19.11 -16.46 0.90
C LEU A 64 -19.62 -16.77 2.30
N THR A 65 -20.14 -15.74 2.94
CA THR A 65 -20.86 -15.84 4.22
C THR A 65 -22.35 -15.79 3.93
N THR A 66 -23.11 -16.67 4.57
CA THR A 66 -24.56 -16.75 4.40
C THR A 66 -25.22 -17.01 5.75
N ALA A 67 -26.22 -16.20 6.07
CA ALA A 67 -27.07 -16.37 7.24
C ALA A 67 -28.54 -16.40 6.80
N PHE A 68 -29.26 -17.38 7.33
CA PHE A 68 -30.71 -17.50 7.15
C PHE A 68 -31.37 -17.23 8.50
N SER A 69 -32.41 -16.41 8.51
CA SER A 69 -33.22 -16.15 9.69
C SER A 69 -34.70 -16.16 9.30
N SER A 70 -35.60 -16.22 10.28
CA SER A 70 -37.04 -16.29 10.02
C SER A 70 -37.79 -15.50 11.07
N THR A 71 -38.88 -14.87 10.64
CA THR A 71 -39.79 -14.14 11.54
C THR A 71 -41.10 -14.88 11.81
N SER A 72 -41.39 -15.94 11.05
CA SER A 72 -42.71 -16.58 11.03
C SER A 72 -42.71 -18.11 10.91
N LEU A 73 -41.60 -18.70 10.47
CA LEU A 73 -41.43 -20.13 10.29
C LEU A 73 -40.46 -20.71 11.32
N ASP A 74 -40.82 -21.85 11.91
CA ASP A 74 -39.98 -22.63 12.82
C ASP A 74 -38.98 -23.55 12.08
N SER A 75 -39.29 -23.88 10.82
CA SER A 75 -38.46 -24.69 9.93
C SER A 75 -38.73 -24.34 8.48
N ALA A 76 -37.69 -24.28 7.65
CA ALA A 76 -37.78 -24.09 6.20
C ALA A 76 -36.56 -24.71 5.53
N ASN A 77 -36.71 -25.20 4.29
CA ASN A 77 -35.57 -25.63 3.49
C ASN A 77 -34.89 -24.41 2.86
N VAL A 78 -33.57 -24.37 2.95
CA VAL A 78 -32.76 -23.28 2.44
C VAL A 78 -31.55 -23.82 1.68
N SER A 79 -31.18 -23.14 0.61
CA SER A 79 -29.99 -23.53 -0.16
C SER A 79 -29.39 -22.34 -0.88
N TYR A 80 -28.10 -22.45 -1.17
CA TYR A 80 -27.42 -21.54 -2.08
C TYR A 80 -26.52 -22.30 -3.05
N ALA A 81 -26.30 -21.72 -4.23
CA ALA A 81 -25.36 -22.21 -5.22
C ALA A 81 -24.64 -21.05 -5.91
N ILE A 82 -23.34 -21.20 -6.12
CA ILE A 82 -22.52 -20.31 -6.93
C ILE A 82 -22.39 -20.94 -8.31
N LYS A 83 -22.89 -20.28 -9.34
CA LYS A 83 -22.83 -20.74 -10.73
C LYS A 83 -21.97 -19.82 -11.58
N LYS A 84 -21.05 -20.37 -12.37
CA LYS A 84 -20.31 -19.64 -13.41
C LYS A 84 -21.08 -19.73 -14.73
N ASP A 85 -21.27 -18.58 -15.38
CA ASP A 85 -21.97 -18.43 -16.67
C ASP A 85 -23.36 -19.10 -16.70
N ASN A 86 -24.03 -19.17 -15.54
CA ASN A 86 -25.29 -19.89 -15.31
C ASN A 86 -25.29 -21.37 -15.78
N LYS A 87 -24.12 -22.00 -15.85
CA LYS A 87 -23.95 -23.38 -16.36
C LYS A 87 -23.22 -24.27 -15.37
N THR A 88 -22.10 -23.80 -14.84
CA THR A 88 -21.21 -24.62 -14.03
C THR A 88 -21.40 -24.29 -12.57
N VAL A 89 -21.84 -25.26 -11.77
CA VAL A 89 -21.91 -25.10 -10.30
C VAL A 89 -20.50 -25.18 -9.75
N VAL A 90 -20.04 -24.09 -9.13
CA VAL A 90 -18.73 -24.00 -8.47
C VAL A 90 -18.82 -24.48 -7.03
N ALA A 91 -19.88 -24.08 -6.34
CA ALA A 91 -20.16 -24.45 -4.97
C ALA A 91 -21.66 -24.48 -4.73
N SER A 92 -22.10 -25.33 -3.80
CA SER A 92 -23.49 -25.38 -3.39
C SER A 92 -23.61 -25.93 -1.98
N TRP A 93 -24.60 -25.46 -1.26
CA TRP A 93 -24.99 -25.97 0.04
C TRP A 93 -26.51 -25.99 0.15
N SER A 94 -27.04 -26.98 0.88
CA SER A 94 -28.46 -27.12 1.16
C SER A 94 -28.66 -27.67 2.56
N GLY A 95 -29.66 -27.17 3.26
CA GLY A 95 -30.03 -27.63 4.59
C GLY A 95 -31.35 -27.03 5.06
N ASP A 96 -31.62 -27.17 6.35
CA ASP A 96 -32.76 -26.55 7.01
C ASP A 96 -32.36 -25.21 7.64
N LEU A 97 -33.34 -24.34 7.91
CA LEU A 97 -33.18 -23.05 8.60
C LEU A 97 -32.38 -23.15 9.91
N ASN A 98 -32.49 -24.29 10.61
CA ASN A 98 -31.81 -24.54 11.88
C ASN A 98 -30.42 -25.18 11.72
N SER A 99 -29.95 -25.35 10.49
CA SER A 99 -28.63 -25.94 10.20
C SER A 99 -27.55 -24.89 10.25
N ASP A 100 -26.38 -25.24 10.79
CA ASP A 100 -25.20 -24.39 10.72
C ASP A 100 -24.75 -24.24 9.25
N VAL A 101 -24.79 -23.00 8.76
CA VAL A 101 -24.36 -22.69 7.39
C VAL A 101 -22.82 -22.55 7.37
N PRO A 102 -22.09 -23.38 6.61
CA PRO A 102 -20.65 -23.26 6.53
C PRO A 102 -20.25 -22.02 5.71
N ILE A 103 -19.22 -21.32 6.17
CA ILE A 103 -18.54 -20.30 5.37
C ILE A 103 -17.85 -21.02 4.21
N TRP A 104 -18.23 -20.66 2.99
CA TRP A 104 -17.57 -21.21 1.80
C TRP A 104 -16.30 -20.40 1.51
N THR A 105 -15.19 -21.10 1.26
CA THR A 105 -13.92 -20.51 0.82
C THR A 105 -13.45 -21.19 -0.45
N GLY A 106 -12.95 -20.41 -1.41
CA GLY A 106 -12.47 -20.93 -2.68
C GLY A 106 -11.82 -19.86 -3.55
N GLU A 107 -11.57 -20.20 -4.81
CA GLU A 107 -11.04 -19.26 -5.80
C GLU A 107 -12.01 -19.13 -6.97
N LEU A 108 -12.28 -17.89 -7.39
CA LEU A 108 -13.16 -17.57 -8.51
C LEU A 108 -12.33 -16.92 -9.62
N GLU A 109 -12.36 -17.51 -10.81
CA GLU A 109 -11.77 -16.89 -11.99
C GLU A 109 -12.57 -15.64 -12.39
N PRO A 110 -11.95 -14.65 -13.06
CA PRO A 110 -12.71 -13.56 -13.64
C PRO A 110 -13.79 -14.04 -14.62
N GLY A 111 -14.97 -13.44 -14.54
CA GLY A 111 -16.14 -13.81 -15.34
C GLY A 111 -17.47 -13.53 -14.65
N GLN A 112 -18.56 -13.96 -15.30
CA GLN A 112 -19.91 -13.76 -14.81
C GLN A 112 -20.33 -14.91 -13.89
N TYR A 113 -20.82 -14.55 -12.72
CA TYR A 113 -21.34 -15.47 -11.72
C TYR A 113 -22.79 -15.16 -11.40
N THR A 114 -23.53 -16.20 -11.05
CA THR A 114 -24.88 -16.10 -10.51
C THR A 114 -24.90 -16.82 -9.18
N ILE A 115 -25.22 -16.09 -8.11
CA ILE A 115 -25.54 -16.70 -6.83
C ILE A 115 -27.05 -16.94 -6.83
N GLU A 116 -27.40 -18.22 -6.77
CA GLU A 116 -28.77 -18.67 -6.64
C GLU A 116 -29.04 -19.03 -5.20
N THR A 117 -30.06 -18.41 -4.60
CA THR A 117 -30.46 -18.67 -3.23
C THR A 117 -31.94 -19.02 -3.22
N VAL A 118 -32.26 -20.23 -2.75
CA VAL A 118 -33.62 -20.76 -2.70
C VAL A 118 -34.04 -20.84 -1.24
N VAL A 119 -35.10 -20.12 -0.90
CA VAL A 119 -35.70 -20.07 0.43
C VAL A 119 -37.22 -20.07 0.34
N GLU A 120 -37.88 -20.49 1.41
CA GLU A 120 -39.34 -20.43 1.54
C GLU A 120 -39.79 -19.01 1.95
N ASP A 121 -41.05 -18.67 1.64
CA ASP A 121 -41.62 -17.36 1.98
C ASP A 121 -41.60 -17.10 3.49
N GLY A 122 -41.02 -15.98 3.92
CA GLY A 122 -40.90 -15.62 5.35
C GLY A 122 -39.52 -15.86 5.95
N VAL A 123 -38.60 -16.46 5.18
CA VAL A 123 -37.17 -16.53 5.50
C VAL A 123 -36.47 -15.26 5.03
N LEU A 124 -35.69 -14.66 5.93
CA LEU A 124 -34.78 -13.54 5.66
C LEU A 124 -33.38 -14.09 5.38
N VAL A 125 -32.66 -13.39 4.51
CA VAL A 125 -31.37 -13.84 3.98
C VAL A 125 -30.36 -12.70 4.06
N GLU A 126 -29.21 -12.97 4.65
CA GLU A 126 -28.04 -12.10 4.60
C GLU A 126 -26.87 -12.86 3.97
N GLN A 127 -26.32 -12.34 2.88
CA GLN A 127 -25.26 -12.98 2.12
C GLN A 127 -24.23 -11.97 1.65
N ASP A 128 -22.98 -12.24 1.96
CA ASP A 128 -21.83 -11.41 1.59
C ASP A 128 -20.76 -12.24 0.91
N LEU A 129 -20.32 -11.78 -0.27
CA LEU A 129 -19.20 -12.34 -0.99
C LEU A 129 -17.99 -11.43 -0.84
N LEU A 130 -16.99 -11.88 -0.10
CA LEU A 130 -15.71 -11.20 0.07
C LEU A 130 -14.73 -11.68 -0.99
N LEU A 131 -14.27 -10.78 -1.85
CA LEU A 131 -13.25 -11.08 -2.87
C LEU A 131 -11.90 -10.47 -2.48
N GLN A 132 -10.78 -11.15 -2.75
CA GLN A 132 -9.44 -10.59 -2.56
C GLN A 132 -8.75 -10.33 -3.91
N PRO A 133 -9.17 -9.29 -4.66
CA PRO A 133 -8.75 -9.08 -6.05
C PRO A 133 -7.23 -8.96 -6.19
N PHE A 134 -6.57 -8.26 -5.25
CA PHE A 134 -5.15 -8.00 -5.31
C PHE A 134 -4.26 -9.18 -4.86
N ALA A 135 -4.81 -10.19 -4.18
CA ALA A 135 -4.07 -11.38 -3.80
C ALA A 135 -3.53 -12.13 -5.03
N SER A 136 -4.34 -12.18 -6.11
CA SER A 136 -3.97 -12.80 -7.38
C SER A 136 -2.75 -12.15 -8.06
N VAL A 137 -2.55 -10.85 -7.87
CA VAL A 137 -1.45 -10.05 -8.48
C VAL A 137 -0.35 -9.71 -7.48
N GLN A 138 -0.45 -10.17 -6.23
CA GLN A 138 0.51 -9.92 -5.18
C GLN A 138 1.98 -10.19 -5.59
N PRO A 139 2.35 -11.35 -6.16
CA PRO A 139 3.75 -11.60 -6.50
C PRO A 139 4.28 -10.63 -7.57
N HIS A 140 3.44 -10.27 -8.54
CA HIS A 140 3.79 -9.31 -9.59
C HIS A 140 4.03 -7.91 -9.00
N GLY A 141 3.20 -7.49 -8.04
CA GLY A 141 3.39 -6.21 -7.38
C GLY A 141 4.70 -6.13 -6.61
N HIS A 142 5.11 -7.20 -5.89
CA HIS A 142 6.42 -7.23 -5.23
C HIS A 142 7.58 -7.05 -6.21
N VAL A 143 7.53 -7.73 -7.36
CA VAL A 143 8.56 -7.63 -8.40
C VAL A 143 8.61 -6.21 -8.97
N VAL A 144 7.46 -5.67 -9.39
CA VAL A 144 7.38 -4.34 -10.00
C VAL A 144 7.84 -3.26 -9.03
N LEU A 145 7.35 -3.27 -7.80
CA LEU A 145 7.72 -2.26 -6.79
C LEU A 145 9.21 -2.33 -6.45
N THR A 146 9.77 -3.54 -6.33
CA THR A 146 11.20 -3.73 -6.08
C THR A 146 12.04 -3.18 -7.23
N LEU A 147 11.68 -3.50 -8.48
CA LEU A 147 12.39 -2.99 -9.67
C LEU A 147 12.31 -1.46 -9.78
N LEU A 148 11.13 -0.89 -9.54
CA LEU A 148 10.94 0.57 -9.54
C LEU A 148 11.78 1.24 -8.45
N LEU A 149 11.85 0.64 -7.26
CA LEU A 149 12.64 1.20 -6.16
C LEU A 149 14.15 1.15 -6.47
N VAL A 150 14.64 0.04 -7.05
CA VAL A 150 16.04 -0.08 -7.49
C VAL A 150 16.34 0.95 -8.59
N ALA A 151 15.44 1.11 -9.56
CA ALA A 151 15.58 2.12 -10.61
C ALA A 151 15.61 3.55 -10.05
N LEU A 152 14.79 3.86 -9.04
CA LEU A 152 14.82 5.15 -8.34
C LEU A 152 16.14 5.36 -7.58
N ALA A 153 16.66 4.33 -6.91
CA ALA A 153 17.93 4.40 -6.19
C ALA A 153 19.11 4.74 -7.09
N TRP A 154 19.15 4.18 -8.30
CA TRP A 154 20.17 4.52 -9.31
C TRP A 154 19.87 5.84 -10.03
N GLY A 155 18.59 6.12 -10.30
CA GLY A 155 18.14 7.37 -10.92
C GLY A 155 18.54 8.60 -10.11
N GLU A 156 18.43 8.54 -8.77
CA GLU A 156 18.87 9.60 -7.87
C GLU A 156 20.36 9.95 -8.08
N GLN A 157 21.21 8.94 -8.25
CA GLN A 157 22.65 9.13 -8.51
C GLN A 157 22.89 9.79 -9.87
N GLY A 158 22.14 9.37 -10.90
CA GLY A 158 22.20 9.96 -12.23
C GLY A 158 21.78 11.44 -12.25
N VAL A 159 20.66 11.78 -11.61
CA VAL A 159 20.17 13.16 -11.50
C VAL A 159 21.16 14.03 -10.72
N ARG A 160 21.69 13.54 -9.59
CA ARG A 160 22.71 14.26 -8.81
C ARG A 160 23.99 14.50 -9.63
N ALA A 161 24.43 13.54 -10.42
CA ALA A 161 25.60 13.69 -11.29
C ALA A 161 25.36 14.73 -12.40
N LEU A 162 24.16 14.77 -12.99
CA LEU A 162 23.80 15.77 -14.01
C LEU A 162 23.68 17.18 -13.42
N LEU A 163 23.10 17.32 -12.22
CA LEU A 163 23.02 18.59 -11.50
C LEU A 163 24.41 19.08 -11.06
N ALA A 164 25.28 18.19 -10.59
CA ALA A 164 26.66 18.52 -10.24
C ALA A 164 27.48 19.01 -11.45
N LYS A 165 27.20 18.51 -12.66
CA LYS A 165 27.81 19.00 -13.91
C LYS A 165 27.29 20.37 -14.35
N ARG A 166 26.07 20.75 -13.93
CA ARG A 166 25.44 22.04 -14.25
C ARG A 166 25.70 23.12 -13.19
N SER A 167 26.11 22.74 -12.00
CA SER A 167 26.51 23.69 -10.96
C SER A 167 27.87 24.28 -11.33
N PRO A 168 28.00 25.61 -11.53
CA PRO A 168 29.31 26.21 -11.74
C PRO A 168 30.18 25.88 -10.53
N SER A 169 31.39 25.39 -10.79
CA SER A 169 32.37 25.13 -9.75
C SER A 169 32.57 26.40 -8.94
N THR A 170 31.95 26.48 -7.75
CA THR A 170 32.41 27.41 -6.73
C THR A 170 33.82 26.96 -6.40
N LYS A 171 34.81 27.66 -6.98
CA LYS A 171 36.22 27.52 -6.62
C LYS A 171 36.29 27.42 -5.10
N SER A 172 36.62 26.25 -4.58
CA SER A 172 37.05 26.12 -3.20
C SER A 172 38.28 27.02 -3.06
N ILE A 173 38.13 28.13 -2.36
CA ILE A 173 39.28 28.91 -1.89
C ILE A 173 40.15 27.91 -1.14
N PRO A 174 41.43 27.74 -1.51
CA PRO A 174 42.28 26.77 -0.84
C PRO A 174 42.36 27.18 0.63
N THR A 175 41.91 26.29 1.52
CA THR A 175 42.07 26.48 2.96
C THR A 175 43.56 26.37 3.24
N GLU A 176 44.23 27.51 3.33
CA GLU A 176 45.61 27.60 3.75
C GLU A 176 45.71 26.94 5.13
N LYS A 177 46.48 25.84 5.20
CA LYS A 177 46.75 25.14 6.46
C LYS A 177 47.63 26.04 7.32
N VAL A 178 47.01 26.90 8.12
CA VAL A 178 47.74 27.61 9.17
C VAL A 178 48.28 26.59 10.18
N PRO A 179 49.57 26.67 10.56
CA PRO A 179 50.26 25.56 11.23
C PRO A 179 50.02 25.50 12.75
N PHE A 180 49.13 26.34 13.31
CA PHE A 180 48.96 26.45 14.75
C PHE A 180 47.65 25.80 15.20
N LYS A 181 47.76 24.69 15.95
CA LYS A 181 46.63 24.07 16.67
C LYS A 181 46.11 25.07 17.71
N SER A 182 44.87 25.55 17.57
CA SER A 182 44.17 26.24 18.66
C SER A 182 43.72 25.21 19.70
N LYS A 183 44.57 24.98 20.70
CA LYS A 183 44.16 24.34 21.95
C LYS A 183 43.24 25.34 22.65
N GLY A 184 41.99 24.96 22.88
CA GLY A 184 40.97 25.85 23.43
C GLY A 184 41.39 26.48 24.76
N PHE A 185 41.03 27.74 24.91
CA PHE A 185 40.92 28.42 26.20
C PHE A 185 39.68 29.31 26.16
N GLN A 186 38.68 28.94 26.96
CA GLN A 186 37.70 29.87 27.50
C GLN A 186 38.42 30.75 28.53
N GLN A 187 38.26 32.06 28.48
CA GLN A 187 38.07 32.87 29.70
C GLN A 187 37.52 34.25 29.36
N GLU A 188 36.48 34.62 30.09
CA GLU A 188 35.75 35.89 30.07
C GLU A 188 36.56 37.06 30.64
N GLN A 189 36.05 38.29 30.45
CA GLN A 189 36.43 39.58 31.08
C GLN A 189 37.76 40.16 30.53
N ASP A 190 37.82 41.36 29.97
CA ASP A 190 37.37 42.63 30.53
C ASP A 190 37.24 43.72 29.46
N SER A 191 36.33 44.66 29.71
CA SER A 191 36.18 45.96 29.06
C SER A 191 37.48 46.78 29.09
N GLN A 192 37.92 47.31 27.95
CA GLN A 192 38.81 48.46 27.90
C GLN A 192 38.33 49.45 26.84
N ASP A 193 38.07 50.65 27.32
CA ASP A 193 37.59 51.85 26.62
C ASP A 193 38.41 52.17 25.37
N TRP A 194 37.72 52.45 24.27
CA TRP A 194 38.32 53.05 23.10
C TRP A 194 38.42 54.57 23.34
N GLU A 195 39.63 55.09 23.51
CA GLU A 195 39.86 56.55 23.51
C GLU A 195 39.45 57.11 22.13
N GLU A 196 38.57 58.11 22.11
CA GLU A 196 37.97 58.76 20.92
C GLU A 196 39.00 59.44 19.96
N GLY A 197 40.30 59.27 20.18
CA GLY A 197 41.38 59.83 19.38
C GLY A 197 41.91 58.95 18.24
N ASP A 198 41.57 57.66 18.19
CA ASP A 198 42.24 56.68 17.32
C ASP A 198 41.29 55.95 16.36
N SER A 199 40.28 56.66 15.83
CA SER A 199 39.44 56.13 14.75
C SER A 199 40.23 56.10 13.43
N PRO A 200 40.37 54.93 12.77
CA PRO A 200 41.13 54.78 11.52
C PRO A 200 40.45 55.41 10.30
N TRP A 201 39.27 56.02 10.46
CA TRP A 201 38.54 56.71 9.40
C TRP A 201 38.48 58.20 9.70
N ARG A 202 39.41 58.96 9.11
CA ARG A 202 39.44 60.41 9.18
C ARG A 202 38.92 61.00 7.86
N ASP A 203 37.99 61.94 7.93
CA ASP A 203 37.55 62.69 6.76
C ASP A 203 38.65 63.67 6.30
N PRO A 204 38.84 63.87 4.97
CA PRO A 204 39.89 64.73 4.44
C PRO A 204 39.61 66.21 4.71
N ILE A 205 40.66 66.96 5.07
CA ILE A 205 40.60 68.40 5.31
C ILE A 205 40.46 69.13 3.97
N ARG A 206 39.34 69.84 3.77
CA ARG A 206 39.24 71.11 3.02
C ARG A 206 38.19 72.00 3.62
#